data_AF-A0A3D1BS19-F1
#
_entry.id   AF-A0A3D1BS19-F1
#
_cell.length_a   1.000
_cell.length_b   1.000
_cell.length_c   1.000
_cell.angle_alpha   90.00
_cell.angle_beta   90.00
_cell.angle_gamma   90.00
#
_symmetry.space_group_name_H-M   'P 1'
#
loop_
_entity.id
_entity.type
_entity.pdbx_description
1 polymer ?
#
loop_
_entity_poly.entity_id
_entity_poly.type
_entity_poly.pdbx_seq_one_letter_code
_entity_poly.pdbx_strand_id
1 'polypeptide(L)'
;GGRLLIGVRDNGSIAGVQSEEEYYMIDAAASLFCEPSVKYHVVQHRSEGKTVLEVEVEKSVNRPVYSKDDTGRWVAYSRKDDQNLAVNSVILKVWKKEKRKNGLLIKVRKAETILFYYLQQNDSISLSKFRKLSKLPLYKAENIISDLICCGILEYELTDKGCRYYASEKLDQYQPDSYLRY
;
A
#
# COMPACT_ATOMS: atom_id res chain seq x y z
N GLY A 1 -8.77 -7.16 -1.52
CA GLY A 1 -10.04 -7.72 -1.95
C GLY A 1 -10.41 -7.18 -3.31
N GLY A 2 -11.31 -7.84 -3.99
CA GLY A 2 -11.72 -7.52 -5.35
C GLY A 2 -12.17 -8.76 -6.10
N ARG A 3 -12.50 -8.59 -7.38
CA ARG A 3 -12.94 -9.67 -8.27
C ARG A 3 -12.02 -9.72 -9.48
N LEU A 4 -11.70 -10.94 -9.89
CA LEU A 4 -10.86 -11.24 -11.05
C LEU A 4 -11.65 -12.16 -11.97
N LEU A 5 -11.67 -11.87 -13.27
CA LEU A 5 -12.28 -12.73 -14.27
C LEU A 5 -11.17 -13.45 -15.04
N ILE A 6 -11.16 -14.77 -15.00
CA ILE A 6 -10.22 -15.62 -15.74
C ILE A 6 -10.94 -16.24 -16.94
N GLY A 7 -10.31 -16.16 -18.11
CA GLY A 7 -10.92 -16.54 -19.39
C GLY A 7 -11.57 -15.37 -20.13
N VAL A 8 -11.28 -14.13 -19.74
CA VAL A 8 -11.70 -12.90 -20.42
C VAL A 8 -10.45 -12.14 -20.87
N ARG A 9 -10.44 -11.65 -22.11
CA ARG A 9 -9.34 -10.86 -22.67
C ARG A 9 -9.48 -9.38 -22.30
N ASP A 10 -8.40 -8.60 -22.46
CA ASP A 10 -8.40 -7.16 -22.18
C ASP A 10 -9.44 -6.37 -23.00
N ASN A 11 -9.80 -6.87 -24.18
CA ASN A 11 -10.85 -6.28 -25.03
C ASN A 11 -12.27 -6.72 -24.65
N GLY A 12 -12.44 -7.47 -23.54
CA GLY A 12 -13.71 -7.98 -23.05
C GLY A 12 -14.22 -9.26 -23.72
N SER A 13 -13.55 -9.77 -24.76
CA SER A 13 -13.98 -11.01 -25.43
C SER A 13 -13.71 -12.25 -24.58
N ILE A 14 -14.60 -13.25 -24.71
CA ILE A 14 -14.55 -14.48 -23.92
C ILE A 14 -13.59 -15.47 -24.57
N ALA A 15 -12.46 -15.72 -23.91
CA ALA A 15 -11.49 -16.75 -24.30
C ALA A 15 -11.92 -18.14 -23.83
N GLY A 16 -12.50 -18.22 -22.62
CA GLY A 16 -12.79 -19.47 -21.93
C GLY A 16 -11.60 -19.98 -21.10
N VAL A 17 -11.85 -20.90 -20.17
CA VAL A 17 -10.84 -21.63 -19.38
C VAL A 17 -11.05 -23.14 -19.46
N GLN A 18 -9.99 -23.92 -19.19
CA GLN A 18 -10.06 -25.37 -18.97
C GLN A 18 -10.18 -25.68 -17.46
N SER A 19 -11.35 -25.34 -16.91
CA SER A 19 -11.64 -25.27 -15.47
C SER A 19 -10.63 -25.88 -14.47
N GLU A 20 -10.33 -27.18 -14.54
CA GLU A 20 -9.47 -27.85 -13.55
C GLU A 20 -8.07 -27.24 -13.41
N GLU A 21 -7.35 -26.98 -14.49
CA GLU A 21 -5.98 -26.42 -14.40
C GLU A 21 -5.99 -25.00 -13.82
N GLU A 22 -6.90 -24.14 -14.29
CA GLU A 22 -7.02 -22.78 -13.75
C GLU A 22 -7.43 -22.76 -12.28
N TYR A 23 -8.27 -23.69 -11.81
CA TYR A 23 -8.56 -23.83 -10.38
C TYR A 23 -7.30 -24.09 -9.56
N TYR A 24 -6.46 -25.04 -9.97
CA TYR A 24 -5.20 -25.33 -9.28
C TYR A 24 -4.23 -24.14 -9.30
N MET A 25 -4.18 -23.40 -10.41
CA MET A 25 -3.35 -22.19 -10.51
C MET A 25 -3.82 -21.09 -9.56
N ILE A 26 -5.13 -20.86 -9.44
CA ILE A 26 -5.68 -19.90 -8.48
C ILE A 26 -5.33 -20.31 -7.06
N ASP A 27 -5.50 -21.60 -6.72
CA ASP A 27 -5.23 -22.11 -5.38
C ASP A 27 -3.76 -21.98 -5.00
N ALA A 28 -2.86 -22.37 -5.90
CA ALA A 28 -1.42 -22.19 -5.73
C ALA A 28 -1.07 -20.69 -5.56
N ALA A 29 -1.64 -19.80 -6.37
CA ALA A 29 -1.40 -18.37 -6.27
C ALA A 29 -1.81 -17.81 -4.89
N ALA A 30 -2.97 -18.21 -4.38
CA ALA A 30 -3.51 -17.74 -3.11
C ALA A 30 -2.80 -18.32 -1.89
N SER A 31 -2.25 -19.53 -1.98
CA SER A 31 -1.65 -20.26 -0.85
C SER A 31 -0.12 -20.24 -0.81
N LEU A 32 0.55 -20.31 -1.96
CA LEU A 32 2.01 -20.43 -2.08
C LEU A 32 2.69 -19.13 -2.48
N PHE A 33 1.97 -18.26 -3.19
CA PHE A 33 2.48 -16.98 -3.70
C PHE A 33 1.93 -15.77 -2.95
N CYS A 34 1.09 -15.97 -1.92
CA CYS A 34 0.65 -14.92 -1.02
C CYS A 34 1.01 -15.22 0.45
N GLU A 35 1.39 -14.20 1.22
CA GLU A 35 1.66 -14.31 2.66
C GLU A 35 1.03 -13.13 3.44
N PRO A 36 0.11 -13.37 4.40
CA PRO A 36 -0.51 -14.66 4.68
C PRO A 36 -1.32 -15.18 3.47
N SER A 37 -1.66 -16.46 3.48
CA SER A 37 -2.52 -17.03 2.45
C SER A 37 -3.85 -16.27 2.36
N VAL A 38 -4.32 -16.11 1.12
CA VAL A 38 -5.48 -15.29 0.81
C VAL A 38 -6.70 -16.18 0.67
N LYS A 39 -7.80 -15.80 1.33
CA LYS A 39 -9.08 -16.45 1.14
C LYS A 39 -9.75 -15.94 -0.13
N TYR A 40 -10.28 -16.87 -0.91
CA TYR A 40 -10.99 -16.57 -2.14
C TYR A 40 -12.16 -17.54 -2.32
N HIS A 41 -13.13 -17.12 -3.12
CA HIS A 41 -14.23 -17.94 -3.61
C HIS A 41 -14.20 -17.92 -5.13
N VAL A 42 -14.58 -19.03 -5.76
CA VAL A 42 -14.66 -19.10 -7.22
C VAL A 42 -16.10 -19.39 -7.63
N VAL A 43 -16.59 -18.59 -8.56
CA VAL A 43 -17.89 -18.78 -9.21
C VAL A 43 -17.64 -19.06 -10.68
N GLN A 44 -18.22 -20.15 -11.17
CA GLN A 44 -18.10 -20.51 -12.57
C GLN A 44 -19.27 -19.93 -13.38
N HIS A 45 -18.93 -19.21 -14.44
CA HIS A 45 -19.89 -18.64 -15.38
C HIS A 45 -19.79 -19.35 -16.72
N ARG A 46 -20.93 -19.58 -17.38
CA ARG A 46 -20.98 -20.05 -18.77
C ARG A 46 -21.53 -18.96 -19.66
N SER A 47 -20.80 -18.64 -20.73
CA SER A 47 -21.20 -17.65 -21.73
C SER A 47 -20.56 -17.98 -23.07
N GLU A 48 -21.30 -17.79 -24.17
CA GLU A 48 -20.87 -18.12 -25.54
C GLU A 48 -20.34 -19.57 -25.70
N GLY A 49 -20.91 -20.52 -24.95
CA GLY A 49 -20.46 -21.92 -24.93
C GLY A 49 -19.11 -22.14 -24.24
N LYS A 50 -18.53 -21.11 -23.63
CA LYS A 50 -17.25 -21.12 -22.93
C LYS A 50 -17.45 -20.92 -21.42
N THR A 51 -16.45 -21.33 -20.65
CA THR A 51 -16.43 -21.17 -19.19
C THR A 51 -15.54 -20.01 -18.79
N VAL A 52 -15.99 -19.17 -17.88
CA VAL A 52 -15.21 -18.09 -17.24
C VAL A 52 -15.23 -18.32 -15.73
N LEU A 53 -14.12 -18.06 -15.05
CA LEU A 53 -14.04 -18.11 -13.59
C LEU A 53 -14.05 -16.69 -13.02
N GLU A 54 -14.99 -16.40 -12.12
CA GLU A 54 -14.94 -15.23 -11.25
C GLU A 54 -14.29 -15.63 -9.93
N VAL A 55 -13.11 -15.09 -9.66
CA VAL A 55 -12.40 -15.26 -8.40
C VAL A 55 -12.67 -14.05 -7.52
N GLU A 56 -13.46 -14.24 -6.48
CA GLU A 56 -13.75 -13.23 -5.48
C GLU A 56 -12.76 -13.34 -4.32
N VAL A 57 -11.90 -12.33 -4.20
CA VAL A 57 -10.88 -12.25 -3.16
C VAL A 57 -11.38 -11.36 -2.03
N GLU A 58 -11.43 -11.89 -0.82
CA GLU A 58 -11.87 -11.14 0.34
C GLU A 58 -10.89 -10.00 0.68
N LYS A 59 -11.39 -8.93 1.30
CA LYS A 59 -10.49 -7.93 1.88
C LYS A 59 -9.85 -8.52 3.13
N SER A 60 -8.53 -8.71 3.10
CA SER A 60 -7.79 -9.17 4.27
C SER A 60 -7.99 -8.22 5.45
N VAL A 61 -8.33 -8.79 6.60
CA VAL A 61 -8.41 -8.07 7.88
C VAL A 61 -7.01 -7.64 8.35
N ASN A 62 -5.99 -8.44 8.01
CA ASN A 62 -4.62 -8.23 8.43
C ASN A 62 -3.76 -7.75 7.26
N ARG A 63 -3.45 -6.44 7.23
CA ARG A 63 -2.43 -5.86 6.34
C ARG A 63 -1.04 -5.91 6.97
N PRO A 64 0.05 -5.96 6.18
CA PRO A 64 0.10 -6.22 4.73
C PRO A 64 -0.23 -7.67 4.36
N VAL A 65 -0.69 -7.87 3.13
CA VAL A 65 -0.56 -9.15 2.42
C VAL A 65 0.57 -8.96 1.40
N TYR A 66 1.54 -9.86 1.41
CA TYR A 66 2.64 -9.91 0.46
C TYR A 66 2.31 -10.89 -0.66
N SER A 67 2.83 -10.65 -1.85
CA SER A 67 2.92 -11.63 -2.91
C SER A 67 4.36 -11.76 -3.39
N LYS A 68 4.75 -12.96 -3.86
CA LYS A 68 6.05 -13.15 -4.50
C LYS A 68 6.05 -12.53 -5.89
N ASP A 69 7.09 -11.76 -6.20
CA ASP A 69 7.37 -11.33 -7.56
C ASP A 69 8.06 -12.44 -8.38
N ASP A 70 8.30 -12.16 -9.66
CA ASP A 70 9.02 -13.00 -10.62
C ASP A 70 10.47 -13.31 -10.19
N THR A 71 11.07 -12.48 -9.33
CA THR A 71 12.39 -12.71 -8.74
C THR A 71 12.34 -13.47 -7.41
N GLY A 72 11.15 -13.85 -6.95
CA GLY A 72 10.91 -14.54 -5.68
C GLY A 72 10.94 -13.63 -4.44
N ARG A 73 10.97 -12.31 -4.61
CA ARG A 73 10.92 -11.35 -3.50
C ARG A 73 9.49 -11.14 -3.05
N TRP A 74 9.30 -11.03 -1.73
CA TRP A 74 8.01 -10.71 -1.13
C TRP A 74 7.75 -9.21 -1.18
N VAL A 75 6.71 -8.82 -1.91
CA VAL A 75 6.31 -7.43 -2.09
C VAL A 75 4.86 -7.28 -1.66
N ALA A 76 4.57 -6.25 -0.87
CA ALA A 76 3.20 -5.91 -0.53
C ALA A 76 2.66 -4.90 -1.55
N TYR A 77 1.39 -5.06 -1.89
CA TYR A 77 0.71 -4.20 -2.86
C TYR A 77 -0.49 -3.52 -2.21
N SER A 78 -0.81 -2.32 -2.70
CA SER A 78 -2.05 -1.63 -2.41
C SER A 78 -2.76 -1.38 -3.74
N ARG A 79 -4.02 -1.80 -3.83
CA ARG A 79 -4.83 -1.54 -5.00
C ARG A 79 -5.39 -0.11 -4.92
N LYS A 80 -5.12 0.69 -5.95
CA LYS A 80 -5.72 2.01 -6.17
C LYS A 80 -6.39 1.95 -7.53
N ASP A 81 -7.71 2.11 -7.54
CA ASP A 81 -8.54 1.94 -8.73
C ASP A 81 -8.31 0.58 -9.43
N ASP A 82 -7.85 0.58 -10.66
CA ASP A 82 -7.54 -0.60 -11.46
C ASP A 82 -6.08 -1.08 -11.30
N GLN A 83 -5.23 -0.32 -10.59
CA GLN A 83 -3.79 -0.59 -10.48
C GLN A 83 -3.39 -1.21 -9.14
N ASN A 84 -2.43 -2.14 -9.19
CA ASN A 84 -1.76 -2.68 -8.02
C ASN A 84 -0.41 -1.97 -7.84
N LEU A 85 -0.30 -1.12 -6.81
CA LEU A 85 0.89 -0.32 -6.55
C LEU A 85 1.72 -0.94 -5.43
N ALA A 86 3.02 -1.15 -5.67
CA ALA A 86 3.93 -1.67 -4.68
C ALA A 86 4.09 -0.69 -3.52
N VAL A 87 3.93 -1.18 -2.29
CA VAL A 87 4.11 -0.34 -1.09
C VAL A 87 5.57 -0.31 -0.68
N ASN A 88 6.04 0.86 -0.25
CA ASN A 88 7.41 1.00 0.24
C ASN A 88 7.52 0.69 1.75
N SER A 89 8.75 0.68 2.23
CA SER A 89 9.11 0.47 3.64
C SER A 89 8.46 1.46 4.61
N VAL A 90 8.15 2.69 4.18
CA VAL A 90 7.46 3.68 5.02
C VAL A 90 6.02 3.25 5.27
N ILE A 91 5.29 2.85 4.23
CA ILE A 91 3.90 2.42 4.36
C ILE A 91 3.80 1.12 5.18
N LEU A 92 4.74 0.19 4.99
CA LEU A 92 4.85 -1.00 5.85
C LEU A 92 5.02 -0.64 7.34
N LYS A 93 5.80 0.41 7.63
CA LYS A 93 5.96 0.91 9.01
C LYS A 93 4.69 1.55 9.54
N VAL A 94 3.97 2.33 8.72
CA VAL A 94 2.66 2.90 9.08
C VAL A 94 1.70 1.78 9.48
N TRP A 95 1.50 0.79 8.60
CA TRP A 95 0.60 -0.35 8.87
C TRP A 95 0.98 -1.15 10.12
N LYS A 96 2.28 -1.26 10.43
CA LYS A 96 2.76 -1.89 11.66
C LYS A 96 2.49 -1.04 12.90
N LYS A 97 2.54 0.29 12.79
CA LYS A 97 2.33 1.23 13.90
C LYS A 97 0.84 1.41 14.22
N GLU A 98 -0.02 1.48 13.22
CA GLU A 98 -1.49 1.57 13.40
C GLU A 98 -2.08 0.41 14.20
N LYS A 99 -1.44 -0.77 14.19
CA LYS A 99 -1.85 -1.91 15.02
C LYS A 99 -1.58 -1.73 16.51
N ARG A 100 -0.74 -0.76 16.90
CA ARG A 100 -0.39 -0.50 18.30
C ARG A 100 -1.40 0.47 18.90
N LYS A 101 -1.89 0.16 20.10
CA LYS A 101 -2.82 1.03 20.85
C LYS A 101 -2.11 2.16 21.61
N ASN A 102 -0.80 2.32 21.44
CA ASN A 102 -0.03 3.27 22.21
C ASN A 102 0.04 4.58 21.44
N GLY A 103 -0.30 5.67 22.12
CA GLY A 103 -0.11 7.01 21.59
C GLY A 103 1.35 7.27 21.20
N LEU A 104 1.54 8.00 20.12
CA LEU A 104 2.84 8.33 19.56
C LEU A 104 3.17 9.79 19.89
N LEU A 105 4.18 9.99 20.74
CA LEU A 105 4.68 11.32 21.04
C LEU A 105 5.69 11.75 19.96
N ILE A 106 5.32 12.76 19.17
CA ILE A 106 6.22 13.37 18.20
C ILE A 106 6.89 14.59 18.83
N LYS A 107 8.23 14.56 18.88
CA LYS A 107 9.02 15.74 19.20
C LYS A 107 9.52 16.34 17.89
N VAL A 108 9.11 17.56 17.59
CA VAL A 108 9.66 18.31 16.44
C VAL A 108 11.14 18.58 16.71
N ARG A 109 12.01 18.10 15.82
CA ARG A 109 13.45 18.36 15.83
C ARG A 109 13.85 18.93 14.47
N LYS A 110 15.16 19.15 14.30
CA LYS A 110 15.73 19.73 13.09
C LYS A 110 15.27 19.06 11.79
N ALA A 111 15.13 17.74 11.77
CA ALA A 111 14.75 17.03 10.55
C ALA A 111 13.27 17.22 10.20
N GLU A 112 12.39 17.16 11.19
CA GLU A 112 10.96 17.45 11.09
C GLU A 112 10.75 18.91 10.65
N THR A 113 11.49 19.87 11.23
CA THR A 113 11.44 21.28 10.82
C THR A 113 11.83 21.46 9.34
N ILE A 114 12.90 20.79 8.87
CA ILE A 114 13.32 20.83 7.46
C ILE A 114 12.20 20.27 6.55
N LEU A 115 11.55 19.19 6.97
CA LEU A 115 10.46 18.57 6.23
C LEU A 115 9.26 19.52 6.11
N PHE A 116 8.82 20.10 7.21
CA PHE A 116 7.68 21.02 7.23
C PHE A 116 7.96 22.29 6.42
N TYR A 117 9.14 22.90 6.57
CA TYR A 117 9.52 24.07 5.78
C TYR A 117 9.52 23.76 4.27
N TYR A 118 9.99 22.57 3.88
CA TYR A 118 9.94 22.16 2.48
C TYR A 118 8.50 22.05 1.98
N LEU A 119 7.61 21.42 2.76
CA LEU A 119 6.20 21.21 2.38
C LEU A 119 5.36 22.49 2.40
N GLN A 120 5.78 23.55 3.10
CA GLN A 120 5.14 24.87 2.99
C GLN A 120 5.33 25.53 1.61
N GLN A 121 6.38 25.14 0.88
CA GLN A 121 6.76 25.73 -0.40
C GLN A 121 6.57 24.77 -1.58
N ASN A 122 6.17 23.52 -1.31
CA ASN A 122 6.07 22.46 -2.30
C ASN A 122 4.93 21.52 -1.91
N ASP A 123 4.12 21.12 -2.89
CA ASP A 123 2.95 20.27 -2.64
C ASP A 123 3.29 18.93 -2.00
N SER A 124 4.44 18.34 -2.35
CA SER A 124 4.84 17.04 -1.83
C SER A 124 6.34 16.78 -1.83
N ILE A 125 6.73 15.74 -1.12
CA ILE A 125 8.12 15.27 -1.04
C ILE A 125 8.20 13.76 -1.19
N SER A 126 9.31 13.27 -1.75
CA SER A 126 9.65 11.84 -1.73
C SER A 126 10.58 11.50 -0.58
N LEU A 127 10.64 10.22 -0.19
CA LEU A 127 11.59 9.75 0.84
C LEU A 127 13.03 10.06 0.46
N SER A 128 13.39 9.89 -0.82
CA SER A 128 14.75 10.17 -1.31
C SER A 128 15.10 11.66 -1.22
N LYS A 129 14.16 12.56 -1.54
CA LYS A 129 14.35 14.00 -1.39
C LYS A 129 14.47 14.41 0.08
N PHE A 130 13.60 13.88 0.96
CA PHE A 130 13.67 14.16 2.40
C PHE A 130 15.02 13.74 2.99
N ARG A 131 15.51 12.55 2.63
CA ARG A 131 16.84 12.07 3.05
C ARG A 131 17.97 12.99 2.59
N LYS A 132 17.93 13.46 1.35
CA LYS A 132 18.94 14.40 0.82
C LYS A 132 18.96 15.71 1.60
N LEU A 133 17.80 16.28 1.93
CA LEU A 133 17.69 17.54 2.67
C LEU A 133 18.13 17.40 4.14
N SER A 134 17.64 16.35 4.81
CA SER A 134 17.89 16.11 6.24
C SER A 134 19.25 15.44 6.54
N LYS A 135 19.91 14.90 5.51
CA LYS A 135 21.15 14.09 5.61
C LYS A 135 20.98 12.87 6.55
N LEU A 136 19.77 12.35 6.65
CA LEU A 136 19.47 11.21 7.52
C LEU A 136 19.72 9.85 6.85
N PRO A 137 20.15 8.84 7.62
CA PRO A 137 20.11 7.45 7.16
C PRO A 137 18.66 7.04 6.89
N LEU A 138 18.48 6.08 5.98
CA LEU A 138 17.18 5.64 5.49
C LEU A 138 16.20 5.32 6.63
N TYR A 139 16.61 4.49 7.58
CA TYR A 139 15.74 4.06 8.67
C TYR A 139 15.20 5.22 9.53
N LYS A 140 16.00 6.28 9.76
CA LYS A 140 15.56 7.46 10.52
C LYS A 140 14.54 8.26 9.73
N ALA A 141 14.80 8.50 8.45
CA ALA A 141 13.89 9.23 7.58
C ALA A 141 12.55 8.49 7.44
N GLU A 142 12.56 7.17 7.26
CA GLU A 142 11.35 6.36 7.23
C GLU A 142 10.57 6.40 8.55
N ASN A 143 11.27 6.35 9.68
CA ASN A 143 10.62 6.43 10.99
C ASN A 143 9.91 7.77 11.15
N ILE A 144 10.59 8.88 10.87
CA ILE A 144 9.99 10.23 10.95
C ILE A 144 8.74 10.33 10.07
N ILE A 145 8.84 9.96 8.78
CA ILE A 145 7.67 10.07 7.88
C ILE A 145 6.53 9.16 8.36
N SER A 146 6.82 7.90 8.70
CA SER A 146 5.77 6.99 9.16
C SER A 146 5.15 7.40 10.51
N ASP A 147 5.94 7.99 11.42
CA ASP A 147 5.44 8.57 12.67
C ASP A 147 4.47 9.71 12.38
N LEU A 148 4.87 10.67 11.54
CA LEU A 148 4.04 11.80 11.15
C LEU A 148 2.75 11.39 10.44
N ILE A 149 2.79 10.35 9.60
CA ILE A 149 1.58 9.77 8.99
C ILE A 149 0.66 9.19 10.06
N CYS A 150 1.21 8.44 11.04
CA CYS A 150 0.40 7.85 12.10
C CYS A 150 -0.27 8.91 13.00
N CYS A 151 0.35 10.07 13.17
CA CYS A 151 -0.25 11.21 13.87
C CYS A 151 -1.19 12.06 13.01
N GLY A 152 -1.41 11.70 11.74
CA GLY A 152 -2.26 12.47 10.83
C GLY A 152 -1.69 13.84 10.45
N ILE A 153 -0.38 14.04 10.58
CA ILE A 153 0.32 15.27 10.18
C ILE A 153 0.71 15.20 8.70
N LEU A 154 1.05 14.02 8.22
CA LEU A 154 1.32 13.77 6.81
C LEU A 154 0.30 12.80 6.23
N GLU A 155 -0.01 13.01 4.97
CA GLU A 155 -0.71 12.07 4.11
C GLU A 155 0.24 11.50 3.06
N TYR A 156 -0.17 10.43 2.40
CA TYR A 156 0.65 9.81 1.37
C TYR A 156 -0.18 9.38 0.17
N GLU A 157 0.49 9.35 -0.97
CA GLU A 157 -0.06 8.83 -2.22
C GLU A 157 0.94 7.84 -2.83
N LEU A 158 0.47 6.64 -3.14
CA LEU A 158 1.21 5.68 -3.94
C LEU A 158 0.97 6.02 -5.42
N THR A 159 2.04 6.00 -6.21
CA THR A 159 2.04 6.13 -7.66
C THR A 159 2.92 5.04 -8.28
N ASP A 160 2.86 4.89 -9.61
CA ASP A 160 3.75 4.07 -10.42
C ASP A 160 5.26 4.35 -10.17
N LYS A 161 5.59 5.62 -9.92
CA LYS A 161 6.94 6.14 -9.65
C LYS A 161 7.35 6.06 -8.18
N GLY A 162 6.50 5.54 -7.31
CA GLY A 162 6.75 5.37 -5.88
C GLY A 162 5.80 6.18 -4.99
N CYS A 163 6.23 6.47 -3.76
CA CYS A 163 5.36 7.12 -2.76
C CYS A 163 5.70 8.61 -2.61
N ARG A 164 4.67 9.45 -2.64
CA ARG A 164 4.71 10.89 -2.34
C ARG A 164 4.06 11.15 -0.98
N TYR A 165 4.60 12.12 -0.24
CA TYR A 165 4.08 12.54 1.06
C TYR A 165 3.71 14.01 1.03
N TYR A 166 2.60 14.34 1.65
CA TYR A 166 1.95 15.65 1.63
C TYR A 166 1.67 16.08 3.06
N ALA A 167 1.64 17.38 3.31
CA ALA A 167 1.03 17.90 4.54
C ALA A 167 -0.45 17.50 4.58
N SER A 168 -0.95 16.99 5.70
CA SER A 168 -2.40 16.83 5.88
C SER A 168 -3.05 18.21 5.96
N GLU A 169 -4.25 18.38 5.41
CA GLU A 169 -5.03 19.64 5.48
C GLU A 169 -5.27 20.11 6.93
N LYS A 170 -5.08 19.23 7.91
CA LYS A 170 -5.15 19.56 9.35
C LYS A 170 -3.97 20.39 9.87
N LEU A 171 -2.94 20.66 9.05
CA LEU A 171 -1.77 21.44 9.47
C LEU A 171 -2.06 22.93 9.70
N ASP A 172 -3.06 23.50 9.04
CA ASP A 172 -3.39 24.94 9.18
C ASP A 172 -3.97 25.31 10.55
N GLN A 173 -4.25 24.32 11.41
CA GLN A 173 -4.72 24.52 12.77
C GLN A 173 -3.59 24.48 13.83
N TYR A 174 -2.33 24.30 13.42
CA TYR A 174 -1.22 24.06 14.36
C TYR A 174 -0.29 25.26 14.57
N GLN A 175 -0.20 25.72 15.82
CA GLN A 175 0.84 26.64 16.29
C GLN A 175 2.09 25.89 16.78
N PRO A 176 3.30 26.42 16.54
CA PRO A 176 4.57 25.72 16.78
C PRO A 176 4.93 25.42 18.25
N ASP A 177 4.18 25.91 19.24
CA ASP A 177 4.48 25.76 20.67
C ASP A 177 3.65 24.71 21.42
N SER A 178 2.76 23.97 20.75
CA SER A 178 1.97 22.92 21.40
C SER A 178 2.55 21.52 21.20
N TYR A 179 2.88 20.84 22.30
CA TYR A 179 3.21 19.40 22.28
C TYR A 179 2.01 18.59 21.77
N LEU A 180 2.26 17.81 20.71
CA LEU A 180 1.28 16.90 20.13
C LEU A 180 1.25 15.57 20.88
N ARG A 181 0.12 15.27 21.55
CA ARG A 181 -0.20 13.92 22.02
C ARG A 181 -1.34 13.37 21.16
N TYR A 182 -1.04 12.28 20.44
CA TYR A 182 -2.01 11.38 19.80
C TYR A 182 -1.82 9.98 20.36
#